data_AF-A0A661JE70-F1
#
_entry.id   AF-A0A661JE70-F1
#
_cell.length_a   1.000
_cell.length_b   1.000
_cell.length_c   1.000
_cell.angle_alpha   90.00
_cell.angle_beta   90.00
_cell.angle_gamma   90.00
#
_symmetry.space_group_name_H-M   'P 1'
#
loop_
_entity.id
_entity.type
_entity.pdbx_description
1 polymer ?
#
loop_
_entity_poly.entity_id
_entity_poly.type
_entity_poly.pdbx_seq_one_letter_code
_entity_poly.pdbx_strand_id
1 'polypeptide(L)'
;EQRKKIETFLKEKSLPSDLSQDFIKILKDLLSGLEKVEIKTRDLRKALLKGGSPVTTSEIKERFDEYINELIKGKEPGKVRIVLD
;
A
#
# COMPACT_ATOMS: atom_id res chain seq x y z
N GLU A 1 -8.71 21.81 -17.58
CA GLU A 1 -9.14 20.58 -18.29
C GLU A 1 -8.78 19.27 -17.59
N GLN A 2 -7.51 18.84 -17.51
CA GLN A 2 -7.17 17.50 -16.97
C GLN A 2 -7.57 17.27 -15.50
N ARG A 3 -7.24 18.22 -14.61
CA ARG A 3 -7.62 18.13 -13.18
C ARG A 3 -9.14 18.05 -13.00
N LYS A 4 -9.89 18.77 -13.85
CA LYS A 4 -11.36 18.77 -13.87
C LYS A 4 -11.92 17.40 -14.28
N LYS A 5 -11.31 16.71 -15.26
CA LYS A 5 -11.70 15.33 -15.64
C LYS A 5 -11.46 14.33 -14.50
N ILE A 6 -10.37 14.47 -13.75
CA ILE A 6 -10.07 13.64 -12.57
C ILE A 6 -11.06 13.95 -11.43
N GLU A 7 -11.35 15.22 -11.17
CA GLU A 7 -12.31 15.63 -10.15
C GLU A 7 -13.73 15.15 -10.47
N THR A 8 -14.16 15.24 -11.74
CA THR A 8 -15.42 14.66 -12.20
C THR A 8 -15.44 13.14 -12.04
N PHE A 9 -14.36 12.44 -12.46
CA PHE A 9 -14.23 11.00 -12.26
C PHE A 9 -14.32 10.62 -10.77
N LEU A 10 -13.62 11.33 -9.88
CA LEU A 10 -13.65 11.08 -8.43
C LEU A 10 -15.04 11.35 -7.83
N LYS A 11 -15.77 12.34 -8.33
CA LYS A 11 -17.11 12.71 -7.87
C LYS A 11 -18.18 11.74 -8.35
N GLU A 12 -18.17 11.40 -9.63
CA GLU A 12 -19.19 10.55 -10.26
C GLU A 12 -18.88 9.04 -10.12
N LYS A 13 -17.62 8.70 -9.82
CA LYS A 13 -17.09 7.33 -9.80
C LYS A 13 -17.34 6.56 -11.11
N SER A 14 -17.53 7.29 -12.20
CA SER A 14 -17.79 6.80 -13.55
C SER A 14 -16.66 7.24 -14.48
N LEU A 15 -16.26 6.37 -15.40
CA LEU A 15 -15.25 6.72 -16.40
C LEU A 15 -15.84 7.76 -17.38
N PRO A 16 -15.06 8.79 -17.77
CA PRO A 16 -15.45 9.69 -18.84
C PRO A 16 -15.72 8.93 -20.14
N SER A 17 -16.68 9.40 -20.93
CA SER A 17 -17.03 8.82 -22.24
C SER A 17 -15.89 8.89 -23.25
N ASP A 18 -15.03 9.91 -23.15
CA ASP A 18 -13.81 10.03 -23.95
C ASP A 18 -12.56 9.83 -23.07
N LEU A 19 -11.90 8.68 -23.26
CA LEU A 19 -10.68 8.28 -22.56
C LEU A 19 -9.45 8.71 -23.36
N SER A 20 -9.04 9.97 -23.18
CA SER A 20 -7.80 10.45 -23.80
C SER A 20 -6.58 9.67 -23.28
N GLN A 21 -5.56 9.50 -24.13
CA GLN A 21 -4.33 8.78 -23.74
C GLN A 21 -3.65 9.40 -22.51
N ASP A 22 -3.66 10.73 -22.39
CA ASP A 22 -3.13 11.43 -21.23
C ASP A 22 -3.88 11.09 -19.94
N PHE A 23 -5.23 10.99 -20.00
CA PHE A 23 -6.04 10.63 -18.84
C PHE A 23 -5.75 9.19 -18.39
N ILE A 24 -5.64 8.27 -19.36
CA ILE A 24 -5.25 6.88 -19.10
C ILE A 24 -3.87 6.81 -18.46
N LYS A 25 -2.90 7.58 -18.97
CA LYS A 25 -1.54 7.62 -18.43
C LYS A 25 -1.54 8.11 -16.98
N ILE A 26 -2.23 9.20 -16.68
CA ILE A 26 -2.32 9.74 -15.31
C ILE A 26 -2.99 8.74 -14.36
N LEU A 27 -4.09 8.09 -14.77
CA LEU A 27 -4.72 7.07 -13.96
C LEU A 27 -3.79 5.88 -13.73
N LYS A 28 -3.08 5.42 -14.76
CA LYS A 28 -2.06 4.37 -14.62
C LYS A 28 -0.96 4.79 -13.66
N ASP A 29 -0.46 6.01 -13.74
CA ASP A 29 0.58 6.49 -12.83
C ASP A 29 0.08 6.59 -11.39
N LEU A 30 -1.13 7.14 -11.17
CA LEU A 30 -1.77 7.22 -9.85
C LEU A 30 -2.07 5.84 -9.25
N LEU A 31 -2.54 4.90 -10.07
CA LEU A 31 -2.91 3.55 -9.65
C LEU A 31 -1.74 2.56 -9.66
N SER A 32 -0.64 2.88 -10.35
CA SER A 32 0.61 2.09 -10.31
C SER A 32 1.15 1.98 -8.88
N GLY A 33 0.73 2.91 -8.02
CA GLY A 33 1.12 3.01 -6.63
C GLY A 33 0.18 2.39 -5.60
N LEU A 34 -0.70 1.48 -6.02
CA LEU A 34 -1.67 0.83 -5.16
C LEU A 34 -1.45 -0.68 -5.13
N GLU A 35 -0.24 -1.08 -4.76
CA GLU A 35 0.05 -2.48 -4.54
C GLU A 35 -0.44 -2.90 -3.15
N LYS A 36 -1.55 -3.65 -3.11
CA LYS A 36 -2.11 -4.18 -1.86
C LYS A 36 -1.17 -5.24 -1.30
N VAL A 37 -0.76 -5.08 -0.04
CA VAL A 37 -0.07 -6.11 0.76
C VAL A 37 -0.97 -6.46 1.93
N GLU A 38 -1.43 -7.71 1.95
CA GLU A 38 -2.26 -8.23 3.03
C GLU A 38 -1.36 -8.82 4.13
N ILE A 39 -1.57 -8.38 5.36
CA ILE A 39 -0.88 -8.89 6.54
C ILE A 39 -1.89 -9.65 7.39
N LYS A 40 -1.58 -10.93 7.62
CA LYS A 40 -2.36 -11.76 8.53
C LYS A 40 -1.94 -11.50 9.97
N THR A 41 -2.90 -11.30 10.86
CA THR A 41 -2.70 -11.07 12.29
C THR A 41 -1.87 -12.19 12.93
N ARG A 42 -2.06 -13.43 12.47
CA ARG A 42 -1.26 -14.59 12.93
C ARG A 42 0.22 -14.44 12.56
N ASP A 43 0.51 -14.01 11.33
CA ASP A 43 1.89 -13.89 10.83
C ASP A 43 2.58 -12.68 11.45
N LEU A 44 1.86 -11.57 11.59
CA LEU A 44 2.31 -10.40 12.35
C LEU A 44 2.65 -10.77 13.79
N ARG A 45 1.76 -11.48 14.49
CA ARG A 45 2.04 -11.96 15.86
C ARG A 45 3.29 -12.84 15.91
N LYS A 46 3.47 -13.73 14.93
CA LYS A 46 4.65 -14.59 14.83
C LYS A 46 5.93 -13.78 14.64
N ALA A 47 5.89 -12.74 13.79
CA ALA A 47 7.01 -11.86 13.53
C ALA A 47 7.41 -11.05 14.77
N LEU A 48 6.43 -10.47 15.48
CA LEU A 48 6.69 -9.68 16.70
C LEU A 48 7.28 -10.53 17.84
N LEU A 49 6.90 -11.81 17.93
CA LEU A 49 7.38 -12.74 18.95
C LEU A 49 8.60 -13.56 18.51
N LYS A 50 9.16 -13.28 17.32
CA LYS A 50 10.36 -13.94 16.81
C LYS A 50 11.53 -13.68 17.76
N GLY A 51 12.04 -14.72 18.41
CA GLY A 51 13.09 -14.59 19.45
C GLY A 51 12.57 -14.74 20.89
N GLY A 52 11.26 -14.96 21.08
CA GLY A 52 10.68 -15.33 22.37
C GLY A 52 10.13 -14.17 23.19
N SER A 53 9.79 -14.48 24.44
CA SER A 53 9.22 -13.58 25.45
C SER A 53 9.98 -13.74 26.77
N PRO A 54 10.17 -12.68 27.57
CA PRO A 54 9.70 -11.31 27.37
C PRO A 54 10.44 -10.58 26.23
N VAL A 55 9.81 -9.52 25.71
CA VAL A 55 10.37 -8.66 24.66
C VAL A 55 10.38 -7.22 25.16
N THR A 56 11.44 -6.49 24.89
CA THR A 56 11.57 -5.06 25.17
C THR A 56 10.82 -4.23 24.14
N THR A 57 10.56 -2.96 24.47
CA THR A 57 9.93 -2.01 23.54
C THR A 57 10.80 -1.68 22.33
N SER A 58 12.13 -1.82 22.43
CA SER A 58 13.05 -1.65 21.30
C SER A 58 12.97 -2.84 20.35
N GLU A 59 13.06 -4.07 20.88
CA GLU A 59 13.03 -5.28 20.07
C GLU A 59 11.72 -5.44 19.30
N ILE A 60 10.58 -5.09 19.90
CA ILE A 60 9.29 -5.24 19.21
C ILE A 60 9.14 -4.27 18.04
N LYS A 61 9.72 -3.06 18.14
CA LYS A 61 9.75 -2.07 17.04
C LYS A 61 10.66 -2.55 15.93
N GLU A 62 11.87 -2.97 16.27
CA GLU A 62 12.84 -3.50 15.31
C GLU A 62 12.27 -4.69 14.53
N ARG A 63 11.66 -5.67 15.22
CA ARG A 63 11.01 -6.83 14.57
C ARG A 63 9.85 -6.43 13.66
N PHE A 64 9.09 -5.40 14.02
CA PHE A 64 8.04 -4.87 13.16
C PHE A 64 8.62 -4.24 11.90
N ASP A 65 9.63 -3.39 12.04
CA ASP A 65 10.29 -2.74 10.91
C ASP A 65 10.94 -3.76 9.97
N GLU A 66 11.64 -4.76 10.51
CA GLU A 66 12.18 -5.89 9.74
C GLU A 66 11.09 -6.64 8.97
N TYR A 67 9.98 -6.95 9.63
CA TYR A 67 8.86 -7.67 9.00
C TYR A 67 8.26 -6.88 7.84
N ILE A 68 8.03 -5.58 8.02
CA ILE A 68 7.49 -4.70 6.99
C ILE A 68 8.47 -4.58 5.82
N ASN A 69 9.76 -4.39 6.11
CA ASN A 69 10.80 -4.29 5.09
C ASN A 69 10.90 -5.56 4.22
N GLU A 70 10.81 -6.74 4.83
CA GLU A 70 10.80 -8.00 4.08
C GLU A 70 9.52 -8.15 3.24
N LEU A 71 8.35 -7.74 3.76
CA LEU A 71 7.09 -7.78 3.02
C LEU A 71 7.06 -6.87 1.79
N ILE A 72 7.70 -5.71 1.89
CA ILE A 72 7.73 -4.71 0.80
C ILE A 72 9.01 -4.78 -0.04
N LYS A 73 9.84 -5.81 0.16
CA LYS A 73 11.09 -5.98 -0.57
C LYS A 73 10.85 -6.05 -2.07
N GLY A 74 11.57 -5.21 -2.81
CA GLY A 74 11.40 -5.07 -4.27
C GLY A 74 10.19 -4.24 -4.69
N LYS A 75 9.42 -3.70 -3.74
CA LYS A 75 8.32 -2.76 -4.00
C LYS A 75 8.77 -1.33 -3.72
N GLU A 76 8.12 -0.37 -4.36
CA GLU A 76 8.32 1.04 -4.04
C GLU A 76 7.52 1.40 -2.76
N PRO A 77 8.15 1.83 -1.65
CA PRO A 77 7.44 2.02 -0.37
C PRO A 77 6.27 3.02 -0.44
N GLY A 78 6.39 4.08 -1.24
CA GLY A 78 5.33 5.06 -1.45
C GLY A 78 4.08 4.51 -2.18
N LYS A 79 4.22 3.31 -2.76
CA LYS A 79 3.26 2.64 -3.64
C LYS A 79 2.62 1.38 -3.01
N VAL A 80 2.96 1.08 -1.76
CA VAL A 80 2.40 -0.07 -1.05
C VAL A 80 1.28 0.37 -0.12
N ARG A 81 0.18 -0.39 -0.10
CA ARG A 81 -0.90 -0.24 0.87
C ARG A 81 -1.06 -1.53 1.67
N ILE A 82 -0.74 -1.43 2.96
CA ILE A 82 -0.86 -2.53 3.90
C ILE A 82 -2.31 -2.62 4.38
N VAL A 83 -2.86 -3.83 4.32
CA VAL A 83 -4.20 -4.16 4.83
C VAL A 83 -4.06 -5.27 5.85
N LEU A 84 -4.66 -5.10 7.03
CA LEU A 84 -4.71 -6.12 8.08
C LEU A 84 -6.01 -6.91 7.96
N ASP A 85 -5.94 -8.23 8.23
CA ASP A 85 -7.10 -9.12 8.34
C ASP A 85 -7.74 -9.14 9.74
#